data_AF-A0A816JGY2-F1
#
_entry.id   AF-A0A816JGY2-F1
#
_cell.length_a   1.000
_cell.length_b   1.000
_cell.length_c   1.000
_cell.angle_alpha   90.00
_cell.angle_beta   90.00
_cell.angle_gamma   90.00
#
_symmetry.space_group_name_H-M   'P 1'
#
loop_
_entity.id
_entity.type
_entity.pdbx_description
1 polymer ?
#
loop_
_entity_poly.entity_id
_entity_poly.type
_entity_poly.pdbx_seq_one_letter_code
_entity_poly.pdbx_strand_id
1 'polypeptide(L)'
;MPIFYNVEPSDVRNQTGDFGKAFEKVCNGKKKVEKERWRQALTQVAAIAGEHSIFSYMTSEALMISKIIKDVLNELPSSDFDRLVGVETHVERMKNDKLRIR
;
A
#
# COMPACT_ATOMS: atom_id res chain seq x y z
N MET A 1 -2.93 -5.10 -3.76
CA MET A 1 -2.54 -3.74 -4.20
C MET A 1 -1.32 -3.27 -3.41
N PRO A 2 -0.18 -2.96 -4.04
CA PRO A 2 0.97 -2.32 -3.38
C PRO A 2 0.74 -0.82 -3.14
N ILE A 3 1.37 -0.30 -2.08
CA ILE A 3 1.38 1.12 -1.73
C ILE A 3 2.85 1.55 -1.63
N PHE A 4 3.27 2.51 -2.47
CA PHE A 4 4.61 3.08 -2.46
C PHE A 4 4.57 4.44 -1.76
N TYR A 5 5.07 4.50 -0.53
CA TYR A 5 5.06 5.71 0.30
C TYR A 5 6.47 6.31 0.38
N ASN A 6 6.64 7.48 -0.22
CA ASN A 6 7.87 8.26 -0.31
C ASN A 6 9.05 7.44 -0.86
N VAL A 7 8.75 6.53 -1.76
CA VAL A 7 9.72 5.72 -2.49
C VAL A 7 9.24 5.56 -3.92
N GLU A 8 10.15 5.70 -4.88
CA GLU A 8 9.85 5.48 -6.29
C GLU A 8 9.65 3.97 -6.54
N PRO A 9 8.55 3.52 -7.17
CA PRO A 9 8.31 2.13 -7.49
C PRO A 9 9.44 1.49 -8.32
N SER A 10 10.12 2.28 -9.16
CA SER A 10 11.27 1.80 -9.94
C SER A 10 12.46 1.42 -9.05
N ASP A 11 12.71 2.18 -7.98
CA ASP A 11 13.74 1.88 -6.99
C ASP A 11 13.41 0.64 -6.17
N VAL A 12 12.13 0.40 -5.87
CA VAL A 12 11.69 -0.86 -5.25
C VAL A 12 11.85 -2.03 -6.22
N ARG A 13 11.45 -1.85 -7.48
CA ARG A 13 11.46 -2.90 -8.53
C ARG A 13 12.85 -3.41 -8.85
N ASN A 14 13.81 -2.49 -8.95
CA ASN A 14 15.18 -2.77 -9.33
C ASN A 14 16.14 -2.82 -8.12
N GLN A 15 15.63 -2.55 -6.91
CA GLN A 15 16.42 -2.38 -5.70
C GLN A 15 17.57 -1.38 -5.90
N THR A 16 17.24 -0.21 -6.44
CA THR A 16 18.16 0.91 -6.72
C THR A 16 17.89 2.10 -5.80
N GLY A 17 18.65 3.19 -5.97
CA GLY A 17 18.48 4.41 -5.17
C GLY A 17 18.72 4.19 -3.68
N ASP A 18 18.04 4.96 -2.84
CA ASP A 18 18.17 4.85 -1.39
C ASP A 18 17.52 3.57 -0.84
N PHE A 19 16.44 3.10 -1.48
CA PHE A 19 15.82 1.82 -1.16
C PHE A 19 16.81 0.66 -1.34
N GLY A 20 17.51 0.62 -2.48
CA GLY A 20 18.54 -0.36 -2.78
C GLY A 20 19.69 -0.37 -1.77
N LYS A 21 20.19 0.81 -1.38
CA LYS A 21 21.23 0.93 -0.34
C LYS A 21 20.76 0.35 0.99
N ALA A 22 19.52 0.61 1.39
CA ALA A 22 18.94 0.05 2.61
C ALA A 22 18.74 -1.47 2.50
N PHE A 23 18.24 -1.94 1.35
CA PHE A 23 18.06 -3.36 1.06
C PHE A 23 19.37 -4.15 1.16
N GLU A 24 20.47 -3.62 0.61
CA GLU A 24 21.78 -4.24 0.70
C GLU A 24 22.30 -4.33 2.14
N LYS A 25 22.07 -3.29 2.96
CA LYS A 25 22.38 -3.34 4.40
C LYS A 25 21.61 -4.44 5.12
N VAL A 26 20.31 -4.59 4.83
CA VAL A 26 19.45 -5.64 5.41
C VAL A 26 19.89 -7.05 4.95
N CYS A 27 20.37 -7.17 3.72
CA CYS A 27 20.86 -8.42 3.16
C CYS A 27 22.27 -8.81 3.65
N ASN A 28 22.95 -7.94 4.39
CA ASN A 28 24.29 -8.25 4.89
C ASN A 28 24.23 -9.45 5.84
N GLY A 29 25.05 -10.47 5.56
CA GLY A 29 25.06 -11.73 6.32
C GLY A 29 23.91 -12.70 5.98
N LYS A 30 23.04 -12.40 5.02
CA LYS A 30 21.99 -13.33 4.55
C LYS A 30 22.53 -14.28 3.48
N LYS A 31 21.94 -15.49 3.41
CA LYS A 31 22.31 -16.44 2.36
C LYS A 31 21.91 -15.89 1.00
N LYS A 32 22.70 -16.19 -0.05
CA LYS A 32 22.41 -15.76 -1.43
C LYS A 32 20.99 -16.12 -1.89
N VAL A 33 20.50 -17.30 -1.48
CA VAL A 33 19.15 -17.78 -1.80
C VAL A 33 18.06 -16.91 -1.17
N GLU A 34 18.24 -16.46 0.07
CA GLU A 34 17.27 -15.59 0.74
C GLU A 34 17.23 -14.21 0.08
N LYS A 35 18.41 -13.65 -0.22
CA LYS A 35 18.54 -12.37 -0.92
C LYS A 35 17.85 -12.40 -2.28
N GLU A 36 18.06 -13.46 -3.06
CA GLU A 36 17.45 -13.61 -4.38
C GLU A 36 15.92 -13.75 -4.28
N ARG A 37 15.42 -14.52 -3.31
CA ARG A 37 13.98 -14.64 -3.04
C ARG A 37 13.35 -13.29 -2.72
N TRP A 38 14.02 -12.45 -1.93
CA TRP A 38 13.53 -11.12 -1.59
C TRP A 38 13.55 -10.17 -2.79
N ARG A 39 14.62 -10.18 -3.60
CA ARG A 39 14.67 -9.40 -4.84
C ARG A 39 13.50 -9.74 -5.76
N GLN A 40 13.27 -11.03 -6.00
CA GLN A 40 12.16 -11.49 -6.85
C GLN A 40 10.80 -11.06 -6.30
N ALA A 41 10.57 -11.19 -4.99
CA ALA A 41 9.33 -10.77 -4.37
C ALA A 41 9.10 -9.25 -4.53
N LEU A 42 10.13 -8.43 -4.30
CA LEU A 42 10.06 -6.97 -4.45
C LEU A 42 9.82 -6.57 -5.91
N THR A 43 10.51 -7.19 -6.85
CA THR A 43 10.29 -6.97 -8.29
C THR A 43 8.87 -7.34 -8.71
N GLN A 44 8.34 -8.47 -8.24
CA GLN A 44 6.97 -8.90 -8.56
C GLN A 44 5.93 -7.94 -7.97
N VAL A 45 6.06 -7.57 -6.68
CA VAL A 45 5.14 -6.62 -6.02
C VAL A 45 5.19 -5.26 -6.71
N ALA A 46 6.39 -4.80 -7.11
CA ALA A 46 6.57 -3.52 -7.80
C ALA A 46 6.11 -3.48 -9.26
N ALA A 47 5.68 -4.62 -9.81
CA ALA A 47 5.07 -4.74 -11.13
C ALA A 47 3.53 -4.76 -11.06
N ILE A 48 2.95 -4.95 -9.89
CA ILE A 48 1.48 -4.89 -9.68
C ILE A 48 1.03 -3.43 -9.70
N ALA A 49 -0.09 -3.14 -10.38
CA ALA A 49 -0.70 -1.82 -10.33
C ALA A 49 -1.07 -1.44 -8.88
N GLY A 50 -0.68 -0.24 -8.45
CA GLY A 50 -0.93 0.23 -7.09
C GLY A 50 -0.78 1.74 -6.95
N GLU A 51 -0.86 2.21 -5.71
CA GLU A 51 -0.84 3.63 -5.38
C GLU A 51 0.57 4.10 -5.03
N HIS A 52 0.96 5.27 -5.53
CA HIS A 52 2.30 5.83 -5.32
C HIS A 52 2.21 7.29 -4.86
N SER A 53 2.78 7.59 -3.70
CA SER A 53 2.66 8.91 -3.06
C SER A 53 3.43 10.02 -3.77
N ILE A 54 4.42 9.73 -4.61
CA ILE A 54 5.26 10.79 -5.23
C ILE A 54 4.53 11.50 -6.39
N PHE A 55 3.50 10.90 -6.99
CA PHE A 55 2.60 11.62 -7.93
C PHE A 55 1.68 12.64 -7.21
N SER A 56 1.76 12.75 -5.87
CA SER A 56 0.85 13.52 -5.02
C SER A 56 1.45 14.76 -4.36
N TYR A 57 2.49 15.39 -4.92
CA TYR A 57 2.86 16.75 -4.46
C TYR A 57 1.68 17.75 -4.56
N MET A 58 0.60 17.38 -5.27
CA MET A 58 -0.67 18.11 -5.39
C MET A 58 -1.85 17.48 -4.62
N THR A 59 -1.67 16.38 -3.87
CA THR A 59 -2.77 15.61 -3.25
C THR A 59 -2.40 15.21 -1.81
N SER A 60 -3.18 15.66 -0.83
CA SER A 60 -2.92 15.33 0.59
C SER A 60 -2.92 13.81 0.85
N GLU A 61 -2.16 13.36 1.85
CA GLU A 61 -2.16 11.95 2.31
C GLU A 61 -3.58 11.44 2.60
N ALA A 62 -4.46 12.31 3.12
CA ALA A 62 -5.86 11.97 3.38
C ALA A 62 -6.62 11.54 2.11
N LEU A 63 -6.32 12.15 0.96
CA LEU A 63 -6.93 11.76 -0.31
C LEU A 63 -6.39 10.42 -0.81
N MET A 64 -5.09 10.17 -0.64
CA MET A 64 -4.49 8.87 -0.93
C MET A 64 -5.12 7.77 -0.08
N ILE A 65 -5.24 7.99 1.23
CA ILE A 65 -5.90 7.07 2.17
C ILE A 65 -7.35 6.83 1.77
N SER A 66 -8.11 7.88 1.45
CA SER A 66 -9.50 7.77 1.02
C SER A 66 -9.65 6.91 -0.24
N LYS A 67 -8.74 7.08 -1.22
CA LYS A 67 -8.69 6.26 -2.43
C LYS A 67 -8.38 4.79 -2.10
N ILE A 68 -7.36 4.54 -1.28
CA ILE A 68 -7.00 3.18 -0.83
C ILE A 68 -8.19 2.49 -0.14
N ILE A 69 -8.89 3.19 0.77
CA ILE A 69 -10.08 2.64 1.44
C ILE A 69 -11.15 2.28 0.42
N LYS A 70 -11.42 3.17 -0.54
CA LYS A 70 -12.41 2.91 -1.60
C LYS A 70 -12.03 1.70 -2.45
N ASP A 71 -10.78 1.59 -2.85
CA ASP A 71 -10.30 0.50 -3.70
C ASP A 71 -10.38 -0.84 -2.93
N VAL A 72 -9.93 -0.87 -1.67
CA VAL A 72 -10.07 -2.06 -0.81
C VAL A 72 -11.53 -2.47 -0.62
N LEU A 73 -12.43 -1.51 -0.39
CA LEU A 73 -13.87 -1.79 -0.23
C LEU A 73 -14.49 -2.39 -1.50
N ASN A 74 -14.01 -2.01 -2.69
CA ASN A 74 -14.51 -2.55 -3.96
C ASN A 74 -13.98 -3.97 -4.24
N GLU A 75 -12.77 -4.29 -3.77
CA GLU A 75 -12.16 -5.61 -3.93
C GLU A 75 -12.68 -6.65 -2.91
N LEU A 76 -13.31 -6.19 -1.82
CA LEU A 76 -13.90 -7.08 -0.82
C LEU A 76 -15.33 -7.48 -1.22
N PRO A 77 -15.67 -8.79 -1.22
CA PRO A 77 -17.05 -9.23 -1.43
C PRO A 77 -17.94 -8.66 -0.31
N SER A 78 -19.10 -8.12 -0.70
CA SER A 78 -19.93 -7.29 0.18
C SER A 78 -20.54 -8.03 1.38
N SER A 79 -20.32 -9.34 1.52
CA SER A 79 -20.91 -10.19 2.56
C SER A 79 -19.98 -10.51 3.75
N ASP A 80 -18.68 -10.19 3.66
CA ASP A 80 -17.72 -10.55 4.74
C ASP A 80 -17.65 -9.54 5.89
N PHE A 81 -18.35 -8.40 5.77
CA PHE A 81 -18.43 -7.43 6.87
C PHE A 81 -19.28 -7.91 8.04
N ASP A 82 -20.17 -8.90 7.83
CA ASP A 82 -20.99 -9.49 8.91
C ASP A 82 -20.17 -10.30 9.93
N ARG A 83 -18.90 -10.60 9.62
CA ARG A 83 -17.97 -11.34 10.51
C ARG A 83 -16.92 -10.46 11.16
N LEU A 84 -16.85 -9.17 10.82
CA LEU A 84 -15.83 -8.24 11.31
C LEU A 84 -16.34 -7.46 12.53
N VAL A 85 -16.30 -8.10 13.70
CA VAL A 85 -16.74 -7.50 14.96
C VAL A 85 -15.94 -6.22 15.26
N GLY A 86 -16.64 -5.08 15.33
CA GLY A 86 -16.09 -3.78 15.74
C GLY A 86 -15.87 -2.80 14.58
N VAL A 87 -15.98 -3.25 13.33
CA VAL A 87 -15.82 -2.40 12.13
C VAL A 87 -17.13 -1.66 11.80
N GLU A 88 -18.27 -2.17 12.27
CA GLU A 88 -19.59 -1.59 12.03
C GLU A 88 -19.69 -0.16 12.54
N THR A 89 -19.15 0.09 13.74
CA THR A 89 -19.16 1.42 14.39
C THR A 89 -18.43 2.48 13.58
N HIS A 90 -17.35 2.09 12.89
CA HIS A 90 -16.54 3.02 12.08
C HIS A 90 -17.20 3.29 10.73
N VAL A 91 -17.81 2.27 10.12
CA VAL A 91 -18.56 2.40 8.86
C VAL A 91 -19.81 3.25 9.04
N GLU A 92 -20.56 3.10 10.14
CA GLU A 92 -21.72 3.95 10.44
C GLU A 92 -21.32 5.41 10.65
N ARG A 93 -20.20 5.67 11.31
CA ARG A 93 -19.67 7.02 11.50
C ARG A 93 -19.37 7.69 10.17
N MET A 94 -18.72 6.97 9.26
CA MET A 94 -18.40 7.47 7.91
C MET A 94 -19.65 7.73 7.06
N LYS A 95 -20.71 6.92 7.18
CA LYS A 95 -21.99 7.15 6.50
C LYS A 95 -22.68 8.42 7.04
N ASN A 96 -22.65 8.62 8.36
CA ASN A 96 -23.26 9.79 9.00
C ASN A 96 -22.49 11.09 8.71
N ASP A 97 -21.17 11.03 8.57
CA ASP A 97 -20.37 12.20 8.19
C ASP A 97 -20.64 12.63 6.74
N LYS A 98 -20.94 11.68 5.82
CA LYS A 98 -21.40 12.03 4.46
C LYS A 98 -22.77 12.69 4.42
N LEU A 99 -23.64 12.43 5.41
CA LEU A 99 -24.97 13.04 5.51
C LEU A 99 -24.95 14.46 6.11
N ARG A 100 -23.87 14.85 6.79
CA ARG A 100 -23.69 16.18 7.38
C ARG A 100 -23.13 17.24 6.43
N ILE A 101 -22.72 16.86 5.23
CA ILE A 101 -22.14 17.75 4.21
C ILE A 101 -23.15 18.01 3.07
N ARG A 102 -24.45 17.94 3.37
CA ARG A 102 -25.54 18.38 2.48
C ARG A 102 -26.41 19.41 3.18
#